data_AF-A0A1B6LZ94-F1
#
_entry.id   AF-A0A1B6LZ94-F1
#
_cell.length_a   1.000
_cell.length_b   1.000
_cell.length_c   1.000
_cell.angle_alpha   90.00
_cell.angle_beta   90.00
_cell.angle_gamma   90.00
#
_symmetry.space_group_name_H-M   'P 1'
#
loop_
_entity.id
_entity.type
_entity.pdbx_description
1 polymer ?
#
loop_
_entity_poly.entity_id
_entity_poly.type
_entity_poly.pdbx_seq_one_letter_code
_entity_poly.pdbx_strand_id
1 'polypeptide(L)'
;CTWPSGLQYSLLQSVVEACHKRRLCRFHATPSPDPCPWLRNFVEVAYKCRPYEFRSKMACENEIVHLNCGANSRIAIYSASFGRTEYESVSCPQPPGIPEETCLAMYATETVMRICHGRRRCSLSADTSTLGKPCSHQSRMYLKVVYTCAPRKVLMEQYDSGLAEDELPDPEYDYEDVVVESESYSE
;
A
#
# COMPACT_ATOMS: atom_id res chain seq x y z
N CYS A 1 -28.80 -27.18 14.27
CA CYS A 1 -28.32 -25.93 14.90
C CYS A 1 -28.33 -24.84 13.85
N THR A 2 -28.81 -23.64 14.17
CA THR A 2 -28.90 -22.51 13.21
C THR A 2 -28.10 -21.33 13.73
N TRP A 3 -27.15 -20.84 12.94
CA TRP A 3 -26.39 -19.63 13.26
C TRP A 3 -27.23 -18.39 12.95
N PRO A 4 -27.65 -17.59 13.95
CA PRO A 4 -28.40 -16.37 13.71
C PRO A 4 -27.49 -15.31 13.08
N SER A 5 -28.00 -14.55 12.11
CA SER A 5 -27.25 -13.44 11.48
C SER A 5 -26.74 -12.42 12.51
N GLY A 6 -27.48 -12.22 13.61
CA GLY A 6 -27.07 -11.33 14.71
C GLY A 6 -25.75 -11.72 15.39
N LEU A 7 -25.42 -13.02 15.45
CA LEU A 7 -24.14 -13.50 15.99
C LEU A 7 -22.98 -13.28 15.01
N GLN A 8 -23.25 -13.21 13.71
CA GLN A 8 -22.24 -12.85 12.72
C GLN A 8 -21.84 -11.37 12.85
N TYR A 9 -22.82 -10.48 13.09
CA TYR A 9 -22.56 -9.05 13.31
C TYR A 9 -21.82 -8.78 14.63
N SER A 10 -22.17 -9.48 15.71
CA SER A 10 -21.48 -9.31 17.00
C SER A 10 -20.03 -9.79 16.93
N LEU A 11 -19.76 -10.92 16.26
CA LEU A 11 -18.41 -11.42 16.04
C LEU A 11 -17.58 -10.44 15.21
N LEU A 12 -18.15 -9.89 14.12
CA LEU A 12 -17.48 -8.86 13.34
C LEU A 12 -17.12 -7.64 14.19
N GLN A 13 -18.04 -7.18 15.04
CA GLN A 13 -17.80 -6.05 15.94
C GLN A 13 -16.63 -6.35 16.91
N SER A 14 -16.62 -7.53 17.54
CA SER A 14 -15.54 -7.94 18.44
C SER A 14 -14.18 -8.00 17.72
N VAL A 15 -14.15 -8.51 16.49
CA VAL A 15 -12.93 -8.54 15.67
C VAL A 15 -12.46 -7.12 15.33
N VAL A 16 -13.37 -6.23 14.92
CA VAL A 16 -13.01 -4.84 14.58
C VAL A 16 -12.49 -4.09 15.80
N GLU A 17 -13.13 -4.20 16.95
CA GLU A 17 -12.68 -3.54 18.19
C GLU A 17 -11.31 -4.06 18.68
N ALA A 18 -11.09 -5.37 18.56
CA ALA A 18 -9.84 -6.00 18.96
C ALA A 18 -8.70 -5.74 17.96
N CYS A 19 -8.97 -5.71 16.65
CA CYS A 19 -7.93 -5.79 15.62
C CYS A 19 -7.77 -4.54 14.76
N HIS A 20 -8.79 -3.69 14.64
CA HIS A 20 -8.71 -2.54 13.74
C HIS A 20 -7.59 -1.59 14.18
N LYS A 21 -6.72 -1.22 13.22
CA LYS A 21 -5.54 -0.36 13.43
C LYS A 21 -4.52 -0.90 14.44
N ARG A 22 -4.53 -2.20 14.75
CA ARG A 22 -3.51 -2.83 15.60
C ARG A 22 -2.55 -3.65 14.74
N ARG A 23 -1.28 -3.71 15.15
CA ARG A 23 -0.27 -4.58 14.53
C ARG A 23 -0.45 -6.05 14.93
N LEU A 24 -0.94 -6.27 16.15
CA LEU A 24 -1.21 -7.57 16.73
C LEU A 24 -2.51 -7.46 17.55
N CYS A 25 -3.38 -8.46 17.44
CA CYS A 25 -4.61 -8.54 18.20
C CYS A 25 -4.92 -9.99 18.56
N ARG A 26 -5.76 -10.18 19.57
CA ARG A 26 -6.36 -11.46 19.96
C ARG A 26 -7.83 -11.20 20.28
N PHE A 27 -8.70 -12.12 19.90
CA PHE A 27 -10.13 -12.05 20.19
C PHE A 27 -10.67 -13.46 20.44
N HIS A 28 -11.81 -13.55 21.13
CA HIS A 28 -12.50 -14.82 21.34
C HIS A 28 -13.46 -15.09 20.20
N ALA A 29 -13.25 -16.20 19.48
CA ALA A 29 -14.02 -16.58 18.30
C ALA A 29 -15.37 -17.25 18.64
N THR A 30 -15.54 -17.73 19.87
CA THR A 30 -16.75 -18.43 20.31
C THR A 30 -17.75 -17.43 20.92
N PRO A 31 -18.96 -17.29 20.36
CA PRO A 31 -20.01 -16.51 20.99
C PRO A 31 -20.38 -17.13 22.35
N SER A 32 -20.68 -16.28 23.33
CA SER A 32 -21.15 -16.69 24.65
C SER A 32 -22.56 -16.14 24.86
N PRO A 33 -23.62 -16.99 24.90
CA PRO A 33 -23.60 -18.46 24.84
C PRO A 33 -23.42 -19.02 23.42
N ASP A 34 -22.81 -20.22 23.31
CA ASP A 34 -22.62 -20.92 22.04
C ASP A 34 -23.96 -21.48 21.55
N PRO A 35 -24.46 -21.07 20.36
CA PRO A 35 -25.71 -21.61 19.81
C PRO A 35 -25.60 -23.08 19.42
N CYS A 36 -24.38 -23.58 19.15
CA CYS A 36 -24.09 -24.91 18.61
C CYS A 36 -22.95 -25.62 19.37
N PRO A 37 -23.09 -25.92 20.68
CA PRO A 37 -21.98 -26.43 21.51
C PRO A 37 -21.48 -27.83 21.12
N TRP A 38 -22.27 -28.60 20.37
CA TRP A 38 -21.93 -29.95 19.93
C TRP A 38 -21.34 -30.00 18.52
N LEU A 39 -21.20 -28.86 17.84
CA LEU A 39 -20.59 -28.76 16.52
C LEU A 39 -19.24 -28.06 16.62
N ARG A 40 -18.31 -28.47 15.74
CA ARG A 40 -17.07 -27.72 15.54
C ARG A 40 -17.40 -26.45 14.76
N ASN A 41 -17.12 -25.31 15.36
CA ASN A 41 -17.30 -24.00 14.75
C ASN A 41 -15.92 -23.44 14.38
N PHE A 42 -15.83 -22.75 13.24
CA PHE A 42 -14.61 -22.09 12.79
C PHE A 42 -14.93 -20.64 12.43
N VAL A 43 -13.97 -19.75 12.68
CA VAL A 43 -14.06 -18.34 12.29
C VAL A 43 -12.96 -18.06 11.28
N GLU A 44 -13.38 -17.56 10.12
CA GLU A 44 -12.47 -17.09 9.08
C GLU A 44 -12.39 -15.58 9.14
N VAL A 45 -11.17 -15.03 9.18
CA VAL A 45 -10.92 -13.58 9.21
C VAL A 45 -10.07 -13.20 8.02
N ALA A 46 -10.64 -12.39 7.13
CA ALA A 46 -9.89 -11.72 6.07
C ALA A 46 -9.49 -10.32 6.54
N TYR A 47 -8.18 -10.02 6.51
CA TYR A 47 -7.66 -8.71 6.91
C TYR A 47 -6.64 -8.18 5.91
N LYS A 48 -6.39 -6.87 5.96
CA LYS A 48 -5.35 -6.20 5.18
C LYS A 48 -4.58 -5.23 6.08
N CYS A 49 -3.26 -5.26 5.97
CA CYS A 49 -2.40 -4.27 6.62
C CYS A 49 -2.47 -2.95 5.84
N ARG A 50 -2.63 -1.83 6.56
CA ARG A 50 -2.55 -0.49 6.00
C ARG A 50 -1.35 0.23 6.64
N PRO A 51 -0.46 0.84 5.85
CA PRO A 51 0.56 1.74 6.37
C PRO A 51 -0.03 2.82 7.27
N TYR A 52 0.70 3.20 8.32
CA TYR A 52 0.28 4.24 9.26
C TYR A 52 0.25 5.63 8.60
N GLU A 53 1.22 5.90 7.72
CA GLU A 53 1.37 7.19 7.05
C GLU A 53 1.43 6.99 5.53
N PHE A 54 0.79 7.89 4.79
CA PHE A 54 0.93 8.03 3.35
C PHE A 54 1.48 9.41 3.03
N ARG A 55 2.44 9.45 2.11
CA ARG A 55 3.03 10.65 1.55
C ARG A 55 2.47 10.85 0.15
N SER A 56 2.08 12.07 -0.18
CA SER A 56 1.61 12.45 -1.51
C SER A 56 2.58 13.47 -2.11
N LYS A 57 3.03 13.20 -3.34
CA LYS A 57 3.85 14.12 -4.13
C LYS A 57 3.20 14.33 -5.49
N MET A 58 3.32 15.55 -6.02
CA MET A 58 2.79 15.94 -7.31
C MET A 58 3.90 16.62 -8.12
N ALA A 59 3.91 16.39 -9.43
CA ALA A 59 4.76 17.07 -10.40
C ALA A 59 3.92 17.39 -11.65
N CYS A 60 4.01 18.60 -12.17
CA CYS A 60 3.34 18.96 -13.42
C CYS A 60 4.03 18.31 -14.61
N GLU A 61 3.37 18.32 -15.78
CA GLU A 61 3.95 17.81 -17.02
C GLU A 61 5.38 18.35 -17.26
N ASN A 62 6.31 17.43 -17.53
CA ASN A 62 7.76 17.63 -17.71
C ASN A 62 8.55 18.01 -16.45
N GLU A 63 7.94 18.05 -15.28
CA GLU A 63 8.65 18.20 -14.02
C GLU A 63 9.10 16.84 -13.47
N ILE A 64 10.12 16.85 -12.61
CA ILE A 64 10.65 15.64 -11.97
C ILE A 64 10.06 15.52 -10.56
N VAL A 65 9.45 14.37 -10.26
CA VAL A 65 9.06 14.02 -8.89
C VAL A 65 10.21 13.33 -8.18
N HIS A 66 10.54 13.82 -6.98
CA HIS A 66 11.54 13.21 -6.10
C HIS A 66 10.86 12.52 -4.92
N LEU A 67 11.11 11.21 -4.78
CA LEU A 67 10.63 10.37 -3.69
C LEU A 67 11.83 9.93 -2.85
N ASN A 68 11.72 10.04 -1.53
CA ASN A 68 12.81 9.69 -0.61
C ASN A 68 12.30 9.09 0.71
N CYS A 69 13.02 8.08 1.16
CA CYS A 69 12.90 7.48 2.48
C CYS A 69 14.22 7.59 3.24
N GLY A 70 14.15 7.54 4.57
CA GLY A 70 15.32 7.51 5.44
C GLY A 70 16.11 6.21 5.31
N ALA A 71 17.22 6.11 6.06
CA ALA A 71 17.99 4.87 6.16
C ALA A 71 17.11 3.70 6.62
N ASN A 72 17.44 2.50 6.14
CA ASN A 72 16.75 1.22 6.43
C ASN A 72 15.28 1.17 5.98
N SER A 73 14.83 2.15 5.20
CA SER A 73 13.50 2.23 4.64
C SER A 73 13.54 2.28 3.12
N ARG A 74 12.47 1.81 2.50
CA ARG A 74 12.29 1.76 1.04
C ARG A 74 10.94 2.35 0.66
N ILE A 75 10.87 2.90 -0.53
CA ILE A 75 9.66 3.48 -1.12
C ILE A 75 8.70 2.34 -1.46
N ALA A 76 7.54 2.35 -0.84
CA ALA A 76 6.42 1.50 -1.20
C ALA A 76 5.35 2.35 -1.88
N ILE A 77 5.23 2.21 -3.19
CA ILE A 77 4.20 2.89 -3.98
C ILE A 77 2.83 2.29 -3.66
N TYR A 78 1.88 3.13 -3.27
CA TYR A 78 0.49 2.72 -3.02
C TYR A 78 -0.37 2.94 -4.26
N SER A 79 -0.27 4.13 -4.86
CA SER A 79 -0.93 4.46 -6.11
C SER A 79 -0.19 5.58 -6.83
N ALA A 80 -0.35 5.63 -8.16
CA ALA A 80 0.03 6.78 -8.95
C ALA A 80 -0.99 7.02 -10.07
N SER A 81 -1.24 8.29 -10.35
CA SER A 81 -2.11 8.74 -11.44
C SER A 81 -1.38 9.78 -12.29
N PHE A 82 -1.46 9.62 -13.61
CA PHE A 82 -0.93 10.57 -14.57
C PHE A 82 -2.05 11.01 -15.51
N GLY A 83 -2.19 12.32 -15.71
CA GLY A 83 -3.24 12.91 -16.52
C GLY A 83 -3.80 14.15 -15.84
N ARG A 84 -5.13 14.28 -15.80
CA ARG A 84 -5.82 15.36 -15.11
C ARG A 84 -7.16 14.86 -14.57
N THR A 85 -7.47 15.30 -13.37
CA THR A 85 -8.82 15.30 -12.81
C THR A 85 -9.29 16.74 -12.71
N GLU A 86 -10.51 17.00 -13.17
CA GLU A 86 -11.16 18.30 -13.14
C GLU A 86 -11.21 18.88 -11.70
N TYR A 87 -10.80 20.14 -11.55
CA TYR A 87 -10.71 20.90 -10.28
C TYR A 87 -9.82 20.33 -9.15
N GLU A 88 -9.06 19.26 -9.37
CA GLU A 88 -8.28 18.63 -8.28
C GLU A 88 -6.91 19.30 -8.04
N SER A 89 -6.35 20.00 -9.04
CA SER A 89 -4.97 20.50 -8.99
C SER A 89 -4.87 22.02 -9.11
N VAL A 90 -4.59 22.68 -7.98
CA VAL A 90 -4.20 24.10 -7.94
C VAL A 90 -2.75 24.30 -8.39
N SER A 91 -1.86 23.32 -8.14
CA SER A 91 -0.43 23.43 -8.44
C SER A 91 -0.09 23.36 -9.93
N CYS A 92 -0.90 22.65 -10.71
CA CYS A 92 -0.78 22.55 -12.16
C CYS A 92 -2.04 23.10 -12.84
N PRO A 93 -2.21 24.43 -12.97
CA PRO A 93 -3.38 25.01 -13.60
C PRO A 93 -3.38 24.77 -15.12
N GLN A 94 -4.58 24.69 -15.71
CA GLN A 94 -4.76 24.70 -17.16
C GLN A 94 -4.37 26.07 -17.75
N PRO A 95 -3.86 26.11 -19.00
CA PRO A 95 -3.67 27.37 -19.72
C PRO A 95 -5.01 28.10 -19.94
N PRO A 96 -5.01 29.44 -20.06
CA PRO A 96 -6.22 30.21 -20.31
C PRO A 96 -6.95 29.76 -21.58
N GLY A 97 -8.27 29.58 -21.48
CA GLY A 97 -9.12 29.19 -22.62
C GLY A 97 -9.20 27.69 -22.89
N ILE A 98 -8.47 26.86 -22.14
CA ILE A 98 -8.59 25.40 -22.19
C ILE A 98 -9.63 24.96 -21.16
N PRO A 99 -10.68 24.21 -21.55
CA PRO A 99 -11.65 23.68 -20.60
C PRO A 99 -11.01 22.65 -19.66
N GLU A 100 -11.56 22.50 -18.46
CA GLU A 100 -11.20 21.37 -17.61
C GLU A 100 -11.68 20.05 -18.24
N GLU A 101 -10.91 18.99 -18.02
CA GLU A 101 -11.26 17.64 -18.44
C GLU A 101 -10.76 16.62 -17.42
N THR A 102 -11.32 15.42 -17.47
CA THR A 102 -10.84 14.29 -16.66
C THR A 102 -10.35 13.18 -17.58
N CYS A 103 -9.07 12.84 -17.46
CA CYS A 103 -8.34 11.90 -18.30
C CYS A 103 -7.19 11.30 -17.49
N LEU A 104 -7.09 9.97 -17.43
CA LEU A 104 -6.08 9.27 -16.62
C LEU A 104 -5.44 8.13 -17.39
N ALA A 105 -4.13 7.97 -17.26
CA ALA A 105 -3.40 6.84 -17.82
C ALA A 105 -3.64 5.57 -16.99
N MET A 106 -4.00 4.47 -17.67
CA MET A 106 -4.37 3.21 -17.00
C MET A 106 -3.19 2.51 -16.30
N TYR A 107 -1.96 2.70 -16.77
CA TYR A 107 -0.76 1.99 -16.31
C TYR A 107 0.19 2.87 -15.47
N ALA A 108 -0.27 4.04 -15.01
CA ALA A 108 0.56 4.97 -14.24
C ALA A 108 1.10 4.32 -12.96
N THR A 109 0.25 3.64 -12.18
CA THR A 109 0.66 2.99 -10.93
C THR A 109 1.71 1.89 -11.17
N GLU A 110 1.49 1.01 -12.14
CA GLU A 110 2.42 -0.07 -12.47
C GLU A 110 3.77 0.47 -12.96
N THR A 111 3.75 1.52 -13.79
CA THR A 111 4.96 2.16 -14.30
C THR A 111 5.77 2.78 -13.17
N VAL A 112 5.12 3.52 -12.28
CA VAL A 112 5.79 4.13 -11.12
C VAL A 112 6.30 3.06 -10.15
N MET A 113 5.55 1.97 -9.96
CA MET A 113 6.01 0.83 -9.16
C MET A 113 7.28 0.24 -9.75
N ARG A 114 7.31 -0.07 -11.04
CA ARG A 114 8.49 -0.62 -11.73
C ARG A 114 9.73 0.29 -11.59
N ILE A 115 9.54 1.60 -11.60
CA ILE A 115 10.65 2.56 -11.56
C ILE A 115 11.13 2.83 -10.12
N CYS A 116 10.21 3.00 -9.16
CA CYS A 116 10.54 3.53 -7.83
C CYS A 116 10.33 2.56 -6.67
N HIS A 117 9.49 1.53 -6.81
CA HIS A 117 9.17 0.63 -5.71
C HIS A 117 10.43 -0.09 -5.23
N GLY A 118 10.62 -0.17 -3.91
CA GLY A 118 11.77 -0.83 -3.32
C GLY A 118 13.08 -0.05 -3.35
N ARG A 119 13.10 1.18 -3.90
CA ARG A 119 14.26 2.08 -3.83
C ARG A 119 14.21 2.96 -2.59
N ARG A 120 15.36 3.41 -2.08
CA ARG A 120 15.39 4.42 -1.00
C ARG A 120 15.19 5.84 -1.52
N ARG A 121 15.71 6.13 -2.71
CA ARG A 121 15.59 7.41 -3.43
C ARG A 121 15.16 7.12 -4.87
N CYS A 122 14.16 7.83 -5.36
CA CYS A 122 13.70 7.73 -6.75
C CYS A 122 13.44 9.12 -7.33
N SER A 123 13.84 9.32 -8.59
CA SER A 123 13.48 10.50 -9.37
C SER A 123 12.84 10.04 -10.66
N LEU A 124 11.65 10.56 -10.96
CA LEU A 124 10.86 10.18 -12.12
C LEU A 124 10.35 11.45 -12.80
N SER A 125 10.47 11.52 -14.12
CA SER A 125 9.91 12.61 -14.91
C SER A 125 8.41 12.37 -15.17
N ALA A 126 7.59 13.41 -15.03
CA ALA A 126 6.17 13.40 -15.33
C ALA A 126 5.93 13.67 -16.83
N ASP A 127 6.47 12.80 -17.69
CA ASP A 127 6.43 12.96 -19.14
C ASP A 127 5.53 11.94 -19.83
N THR A 128 5.05 12.33 -21.01
CA THR A 128 4.15 11.50 -21.82
C THR A 128 4.82 10.28 -22.44
N SER A 129 6.14 10.26 -22.53
CA SER A 129 6.89 9.13 -23.10
C SER A 129 6.94 7.95 -22.13
N THR A 130 7.01 8.22 -20.83
CA THR A 130 7.05 7.22 -19.78
C THR A 130 5.65 6.81 -19.31
N LEU A 131 4.71 7.75 -19.22
CA LEU A 131 3.40 7.53 -18.58
C LEU A 131 2.22 7.56 -19.57
N GLY A 132 2.48 7.80 -20.85
CA GLY A 132 1.47 7.87 -21.90
C GLY A 132 0.83 9.26 -22.05
N LYS A 133 -0.11 9.37 -22.99
CA LYS A 133 -0.83 10.62 -23.26
C LYS A 133 -2.35 10.43 -23.22
N PRO A 134 -2.95 10.40 -22.02
CA PRO A 134 -4.38 10.12 -21.85
C PRO A 134 -5.30 11.31 -22.17
N CYS A 135 -4.75 12.52 -22.23
CA CYS A 135 -5.49 13.78 -22.34
C CYS A 135 -5.35 14.42 -23.74
N SER A 136 -6.16 15.46 -23.99
CA SER A 136 -5.99 16.29 -25.18
C SER A 136 -4.61 16.94 -25.23
N HIS A 137 -4.08 17.18 -26.43
CA HIS A 137 -2.76 17.81 -26.61
C HIS A 137 -2.65 19.23 -26.02
N GLN A 138 -3.79 19.88 -25.78
CA GLN A 138 -3.87 21.22 -25.22
C GLN A 138 -3.93 21.23 -23.68
N SER A 139 -4.24 20.08 -23.09
CA SER A 139 -4.39 19.95 -21.64
C SER A 139 -3.07 19.71 -20.96
N ARG A 140 -2.83 20.47 -19.91
CA ARG A 140 -1.64 20.27 -19.07
C ARG A 140 -1.87 19.10 -18.13
N MET A 141 -1.01 18.09 -18.15
CA MET A 141 -1.14 16.93 -17.26
C MET A 141 -0.31 17.11 -15.97
N TYR A 142 -0.54 16.23 -15.00
CA TYR A 142 0.27 16.10 -13.80
C TYR A 142 0.38 14.64 -13.36
N LEU A 143 1.48 14.32 -12.71
CA LEU A 143 1.71 13.06 -12.02
C LEU A 143 1.45 13.26 -10.53
N LYS A 144 0.56 12.46 -9.94
CA LYS A 144 0.36 12.35 -8.50
C LYS A 144 0.81 10.97 -8.04
N VAL A 145 1.73 10.92 -7.09
CA VAL A 145 2.25 9.68 -6.51
C VAL A 145 1.94 9.64 -5.02
N VAL A 146 1.25 8.58 -4.60
CA VAL A 146 1.00 8.26 -3.19
C VAL A 146 1.88 7.08 -2.81
N TYR A 147 2.76 7.28 -1.83
CA TYR A 147 3.71 6.28 -1.38
C TYR A 147 3.88 6.30 0.14
N THR A 148 4.55 5.29 0.68
CA THR A 148 4.98 5.26 2.08
C THR A 148 6.42 4.78 2.18
N CYS A 149 7.02 4.95 3.35
CA CYS A 149 8.33 4.37 3.65
C CYS A 149 8.14 3.12 4.48
N ALA A 150 8.38 1.96 3.87
CA ALA A 150 8.31 0.67 4.53
C ALA A 150 9.71 0.25 4.98
N PRO A 151 9.85 -0.45 6.13
CA PRO A 151 11.10 -1.11 6.48
C PRO A 151 11.53 -2.06 5.36
N ARG A 152 12.83 -2.10 5.05
CA ARG A 152 13.38 -2.97 4.01
C ARG A 152 12.94 -4.43 4.18
N LYS A 153 12.92 -4.93 5.42
CA LYS A 153 12.55 -6.31 5.80
C LYS A 153 11.11 -6.73 5.39
N VAL A 154 10.23 -5.79 5.05
CA VAL A 154 8.80 -6.07 4.75
C VAL A 154 8.50 -6.12 3.25
N LEU A 155 9.42 -5.63 2.40
CA LEU A 155 9.24 -5.70 0.95
C LEU A 155 9.68 -7.07 0.43
N MET A 156 8.97 -7.57 -0.58
CA MET A 156 9.35 -8.82 -1.27
C MET A 156 10.77 -8.68 -1.83
N GLU A 157 11.56 -9.76 -1.76
CA GLU A 157 12.97 -9.78 -2.18
C GLU A 157 13.18 -9.26 -3.61
N GLN A 158 12.24 -9.53 -4.52
CA GLN A 158 12.28 -9.06 -5.92
C GLN A 158 12.31 -7.52 -6.07
N TYR A 159 11.97 -6.78 -5.02
CA TYR A 159 12.02 -5.32 -4.98
C TYR A 159 13.14 -4.79 -4.07
N ASP A 160 13.96 -5.64 -3.46
CA ASP A 160 15.09 -5.18 -2.64
C ASP A 160 16.20 -4.66 -3.55
N SER A 161 16.32 -3.34 -3.66
CA SER A 161 17.37 -2.69 -4.47
C SER A 161 18.79 -2.77 -3.85
N GLY A 162 19.02 -3.69 -2.91
CA GLY A 162 20.28 -3.84 -2.19
C GLY A 162 20.50 -2.77 -1.12
N LEU A 163 21.65 -2.84 -0.43
CA LEU A 163 22.08 -1.83 0.54
C LEU A 163 22.53 -0.55 -0.19
N ALA A 164 22.14 0.62 0.32
CA ALA A 164 22.77 1.85 -0.11
C ALA A 164 24.17 2.00 0.52
N GLU A 165 25.06 2.80 -0.09
CA GLU A 165 26.46 2.97 0.33
C GLU A 165 26.63 3.42 1.80
N ASP A 166 25.65 4.12 2.34
CA ASP A 166 25.59 4.64 3.71
C ASP A 166 24.85 3.70 4.69
N GLU A 167 24.40 2.53 4.25
CA GLU A 167 23.72 1.54 5.09
C GLU A 167 24.69 0.42 5.48
N LEU A 168 24.88 0.23 6.78
CA LEU A 168 25.63 -0.91 7.31
C LEU A 168 24.80 -2.20 7.14
N PRO A 169 25.45 -3.34 6.85
CA PRO A 169 24.78 -4.64 6.93
C PRO A 169 24.28 -4.84 8.37
N ASP A 170 22.98 -5.10 8.52
CA ASP A 170 22.41 -5.46 9.82
C ASP A 170 22.93 -6.88 10.16
N PRO A 171 23.66 -7.09 11.28
CA PRO A 171 24.24 -8.39 11.63
C PRO A 171 23.20 -9.50 11.88
N GLU A 172 21.91 -9.18 11.89
CA GLU A 172 20.79 -10.13 11.90
C GLU A 172 20.51 -10.78 10.51
N TYR A 173 21.28 -10.45 9.46
CA TYR A 173 21.05 -10.95 8.09
C TYR A 173 21.34 -12.43 7.83
N ASP A 174 21.65 -13.22 8.87
CA ASP A 174 21.89 -14.65 8.73
C ASP A 174 21.55 -15.39 10.03
N TYR A 175 20.27 -15.47 10.40
CA TYR A 175 19.63 -16.52 11.22
C TYR A 175 18.21 -16.05 11.60
N GLU A 176 17.21 -16.40 10.80
CA GLU A 176 15.83 -16.75 11.21
C GLU A 176 14.91 -16.77 9.98
N ASP A 177 15.32 -17.50 8.94
CA ASP A 177 14.34 -18.09 8.03
C ASP A 177 13.79 -19.37 8.67
N VAL A 178 12.50 -19.33 8.98
CA VAL A 178 11.60 -20.48 9.18
C VAL A 178 11.90 -21.38 10.39
N VAL A 179 11.42 -20.97 11.57
CA VAL A 179 10.89 -21.95 12.54
C VAL A 179 9.39 -21.74 12.64
N VAL A 180 8.64 -22.44 11.77
CA VAL A 180 7.28 -22.83 12.13
C VAL A 180 7.45 -23.89 13.21
N GLU A 181 7.39 -23.51 14.48
CA GLU A 181 7.24 -24.47 15.56
C GLU A 181 5.94 -25.22 15.34
N SER A 182 6.05 -26.40 14.75
CA SER A 182 5.06 -27.45 14.87
C SER A 182 5.33 -28.14 16.19
N GLU A 183 4.75 -27.64 17.27
CA GLU A 183 4.62 -28.44 18.49
C GLU A 183 3.58 -29.53 18.20
N SER A 184 4.08 -30.68 17.75
CA SER A 184 3.41 -31.96 17.89
C SER A 184 3.44 -32.35 19.37
N TYR A 185 2.30 -32.30 20.05
CA TYR A 185 2.14 -33.05 21.30
C TYR A 185 1.51 -34.41 20.98
N SER A 186 2.36 -35.42 20.97
CA SER A 186 1.98 -36.81 21.17
C SER A 186 2.13 -37.13 22.66
N GLU A 187 1.01 -37.37 23.33
CA GLU A 187 0.84 -38.38 24.40
C GLU A 187 -0.66 -38.66 24.61
#